data_AF-A0A4Q3VY16-F1
#
_entry.id   AF-A0A4Q3VY16-F1
#
_cell.length_a   1.000
_cell.length_b   1.000
_cell.length_c   1.000
_cell.angle_alpha   90.00
_cell.angle_beta   90.00
_cell.angle_gamma   90.00
#
_symmetry.space_group_name_H-M   'P 1'
#
loop_
_entity.id
_entity.type
_entity.pdbx_description
1 polymer ?
#
loop_
_entity_poly.entity_id
_entity_poly.type
_entity_poly.pdbx_seq_one_letter_code
_entity_poly.pdbx_strand_id
1 'polypeptide(L)'
;MVAEERTDGLSRRTLVRAGAGAALALGLPLKLQAQTAPGPGPNYAPHLKYSLVDRMTYGQNDFERRKFDTLGWYEYIEYHLNPSAIDDTYCDNRMNQYTALKLSPKQVKSSYPGSSYDAVSEVLEAQIVRARYSNRQLLEMMVEFWTDHFNVYAWGEQWGETFPRHIYNIRKYALTNFPTLLMQVARSGAMLGYLD
;
A
#
# COMPACT_ATOMS: atom_id res chain seq x y z
N MET A 1 14.90 -39.85 -24.08
CA MET A 1 14.12 -38.59 -24.12
C MET A 1 13.00 -38.75 -23.10
N VAL A 2 13.21 -38.25 -21.88
CA VAL A 2 12.26 -38.34 -20.78
C VAL A 2 11.80 -36.91 -20.51
N ALA A 3 10.50 -36.67 -20.60
CA ALA A 3 9.87 -35.39 -20.31
C ALA A 3 9.82 -35.20 -18.79
N GLU A 4 10.34 -34.06 -18.33
CA GLU A 4 10.37 -33.67 -16.92
C GLU A 4 9.06 -32.94 -16.60
N GLU A 5 8.25 -33.54 -15.73
CA GLU A 5 6.95 -33.02 -15.28
C GLU A 5 7.18 -31.94 -14.22
N ARG A 6 6.83 -30.69 -14.56
CA ARG A 6 6.97 -29.51 -13.70
C ARG A 6 5.85 -29.53 -12.65
N THR A 7 6.18 -29.80 -11.39
CA THR A 7 5.22 -29.74 -10.29
C THR A 7 4.96 -28.30 -9.87
N ASP A 8 3.82 -27.75 -10.29
CA ASP A 8 3.36 -26.43 -9.85
C ASP A 8 3.02 -26.47 -8.35
N GLY A 9 3.78 -25.69 -7.58
CA GLY A 9 3.64 -25.58 -6.14
C GLY A 9 2.27 -25.03 -5.72
N LEU A 10 1.58 -25.81 -4.88
CA LEU A 10 0.31 -25.45 -4.26
C LEU A 10 0.41 -24.10 -3.53
N SER A 11 -0.39 -23.12 -3.98
CA SER A 11 -0.50 -21.81 -3.35
C SER A 11 -1.10 -21.92 -1.94
N ARG A 12 -0.52 -21.19 -0.97
CA ARG A 12 -0.98 -21.12 0.43
C ARG A 12 -2.48 -20.79 0.57
N ARG A 13 -3.06 -20.11 -0.43
CA ARG A 13 -4.51 -19.78 -0.47
C ARG A 13 -5.41 -20.99 -0.75
N THR A 14 -4.92 -22.02 -1.43
CA THR A 14 -5.69 -23.24 -1.75
C THR A 14 -5.80 -24.16 -0.53
N LEU A 15 -4.76 -24.22 0.31
CA LEU A 15 -4.75 -25.00 1.56
C LEU A 15 -5.81 -24.51 2.56
N VAL A 16 -6.05 -23.20 2.63
CA VAL A 16 -7.07 -22.62 3.52
C VAL A 16 -8.50 -22.92 3.04
N ARG A 17 -8.73 -23.07 1.72
CA ARG A 17 -10.04 -23.46 1.18
C ARG A 17 -10.32 -24.97 1.30
N ALA A 18 -9.30 -25.81 1.26
CA ALA A 18 -9.46 -27.26 1.45
C ALA A 18 -9.83 -27.64 2.90
N GLY A 19 -9.51 -26.80 3.89
CA GLY A 19 -9.89 -27.01 5.29
C GLY A 19 -11.38 -26.81 5.61
N ALA A 20 -12.15 -26.17 4.71
CA ALA A 20 -13.56 -25.85 4.96
C ALA A 20 -14.55 -26.97 4.53
N GLY A 21 -14.06 -28.07 3.92
CA GLY A 21 -14.92 -29.09 3.31
C GLY A 21 -15.21 -30.35 4.13
N ALA A 22 -14.61 -30.52 5.32
CA ALA A 22 -14.66 -31.80 6.06
C ALA A 22 -15.51 -31.79 7.35
N ALA A 23 -16.41 -30.83 7.53
CA ALA A 23 -17.26 -30.73 8.73
C ALA A 23 -18.76 -30.81 8.41
N LEU A 24 -19.17 -31.79 7.61
CA LEU A 24 -20.58 -32.00 7.24
C LEU A 24 -21.23 -33.24 7.87
N ALA A 25 -20.65 -33.87 8.91
CA ALA A 25 -21.16 -35.17 9.37
C ALA A 25 -21.58 -35.32 10.85
N LEU A 26 -21.40 -34.35 11.75
CA LEU A 26 -21.83 -34.52 13.15
C LEU A 26 -22.32 -33.19 13.71
N GLY A 27 -23.64 -33.04 13.85
CA GLY A 27 -24.33 -31.81 14.27
C GLY A 27 -24.07 -31.35 15.71
N LEU A 28 -22.81 -31.06 16.05
CA LEU A 28 -22.42 -30.35 17.25
C LEU A 28 -22.28 -28.86 16.95
N PRO A 29 -22.82 -27.95 17.78
CA PRO A 29 -22.55 -26.53 17.62
C PRO A 29 -21.08 -26.28 17.94
N LEU A 30 -20.25 -26.17 16.90
CA LEU A 30 -18.93 -25.56 17.05
C LEU A 30 -19.17 -24.09 17.42
N LYS A 31 -19.09 -23.80 18.71
CA LYS A 31 -18.75 -22.44 19.14
C LYS A 31 -17.36 -22.19 18.58
N LEU A 32 -17.29 -21.47 17.47
CA LEU A 32 -16.05 -20.92 16.96
C LEU A 32 -15.62 -19.84 17.96
N GLN A 33 -14.94 -20.28 19.01
CA GLN A 33 -14.30 -19.39 19.94
C GLN A 33 -13.16 -18.75 19.15
N ALA A 34 -13.37 -17.51 18.71
CA ALA A 34 -12.31 -16.70 18.15
C ALA A 34 -11.16 -16.75 19.16
N GLN A 35 -10.10 -17.48 18.80
CA GLN A 35 -8.87 -17.46 19.57
C GLN A 35 -8.40 -16.01 19.47
N THR A 36 -8.55 -15.27 20.57
CA THR A 36 -7.85 -14.00 20.72
C THR A 36 -6.40 -14.29 20.37
N ALA A 37 -5.88 -13.64 19.32
CA ALA A 37 -4.47 -13.69 19.01
C ALA A 37 -3.71 -13.53 20.33
N PRO A 38 -2.70 -14.37 20.63
CA PRO A 38 -1.95 -14.17 21.84
C PRO A 38 -1.49 -12.72 21.85
N GLY A 39 -1.72 -12.03 22.96
CA GLY A 39 -1.11 -10.73 23.20
C GLY A 39 0.39 -10.79 22.92
N PRO A 40 1.08 -9.64 22.83
CA PRO A 40 2.43 -9.53 22.28
C PRO A 40 3.31 -10.69 22.74
N GLY A 41 3.84 -11.45 21.78
CA GLY A 41 4.56 -12.70 22.02
C GLY A 41 5.70 -12.56 23.04
N PRO A 42 6.13 -13.68 23.65
CA PRO A 42 6.96 -13.68 24.86
C PRO A 42 8.37 -13.13 24.56
N ASN A 43 8.77 -12.10 25.32
CA ASN A 43 10.14 -11.56 25.46
C ASN A 43 10.58 -10.45 24.47
N TYR A 44 9.90 -9.31 24.45
CA TYR A 44 10.55 -8.07 23.99
C TYR A 44 11.31 -7.41 25.14
N ALA A 45 12.57 -7.04 24.92
CA ALA A 45 13.19 -6.04 25.77
C ALA A 45 12.31 -4.77 25.74
N PRO A 46 12.06 -4.08 26.87
CA PRO A 46 11.09 -2.97 26.93
C PRO A 46 11.28 -1.88 25.86
N HIS A 47 12.52 -1.67 25.41
CA HIS A 47 12.88 -0.72 24.35
C HIS A 47 12.46 -1.15 22.94
N LEU A 48 12.13 -2.42 22.71
CA LEU A 48 11.73 -2.95 21.40
C LEU A 48 10.21 -3.08 21.24
N LYS A 49 9.43 -2.76 22.27
CA LYS A 49 7.97 -2.93 22.26
C LYS A 49 7.31 -2.34 21.00
N TYR A 50 7.77 -1.17 20.55
CA TYR A 50 7.22 -0.45 19.40
C TYR A 50 8.12 -0.48 18.15
N SER A 51 9.14 -1.35 18.11
CA SER A 51 10.06 -1.40 16.95
C SER A 51 9.34 -1.76 15.64
N LEU A 52 8.21 -2.46 15.72
CA LEU A 52 7.37 -2.73 14.56
C LEU A 52 6.64 -1.47 14.08
N VAL A 53 6.11 -0.68 15.02
CA VAL A 53 5.44 0.59 14.71
C VAL A 53 6.42 1.49 13.98
N ASP A 54 7.66 1.62 14.46
CA ASP A 54 8.71 2.41 13.78
C ASP A 54 9.05 1.90 12.37
N ARG A 55 8.95 0.59 12.14
CA ARG A 55 9.28 -0.01 10.84
C ARG A 55 8.15 0.04 9.83
N MET A 56 6.90 0.10 10.29
CA MET A 56 5.72 0.05 9.43
C MET A 56 5.08 1.42 9.19
N THR A 57 5.53 2.46 9.88
CA THR A 57 4.93 3.79 9.86
C THR A 57 6.00 4.88 9.83
N TYR A 58 5.59 6.15 9.68
CA TYR A 58 6.49 7.31 9.80
C TYR A 58 6.94 7.60 11.25
N GLY A 59 6.70 6.68 12.18
CA GLY A 59 7.22 6.71 13.54
C GLY A 59 6.15 6.52 14.62
N GLN A 60 6.62 6.31 15.85
CA GLN A 60 5.77 6.19 17.05
C GLN A 60 5.01 7.48 17.38
N ASN A 61 3.82 7.65 16.81
CA ASN A 61 2.82 8.57 17.36
C ASN A 61 1.89 7.86 18.37
N ASP A 62 1.21 8.64 19.21
CA ASP A 62 0.36 8.08 20.27
C ASP A 62 -0.79 7.22 19.74
N PHE A 63 -1.29 7.51 18.54
CA PHE A 63 -2.36 6.75 17.92
C PHE A 63 -1.89 5.37 17.47
N GLU A 64 -0.74 5.29 16.80
CA GLU A 64 -0.15 4.02 16.36
C GLU A 64 0.30 3.16 17.56
N ARG A 65 0.85 3.77 18.62
CA ARG A 65 1.19 3.04 19.86
C ARG A 65 -0.04 2.44 20.54
N ARG A 66 -1.12 3.21 20.69
CA ARG A 66 -2.38 2.69 21.27
C ARG A 66 -3.01 1.61 20.41
N LYS A 67 -2.95 1.77 19.08
CA LYS A 67 -3.44 0.76 18.13
C LYS A 67 -2.65 -0.55 18.28
N PHE A 68 -1.32 -0.46 18.33
CA PHE A 68 -0.46 -1.62 18.57
C PHE A 68 -0.74 -2.27 19.92
N ASP A 69 -0.90 -1.49 21.00
CA ASP A 69 -1.25 -2.01 22.33
C ASP A 69 -2.62 -2.72 22.36
N THR A 70 -3.54 -2.30 21.49
CA THR A 70 -4.89 -2.90 21.38
C THR A 70 -4.89 -4.17 20.54
N LEU A 71 -4.21 -4.15 19.39
CA LEU A 71 -4.23 -5.24 18.41
C LEU A 71 -3.20 -6.34 18.73
N GLY A 72 -2.06 -5.95 19.32
CA GLY A 72 -0.88 -6.81 19.38
C GLY A 72 -0.21 -6.97 18.01
N TRP A 73 0.89 -7.71 18.00
CA TRP A 73 1.80 -7.81 16.84
C TRP A 73 1.13 -8.28 15.55
N TYR A 74 0.44 -9.43 15.61
CA TYR A 74 -0.08 -10.09 14.42
C TYR A 74 -1.21 -9.28 13.77
N GLU A 75 -2.21 -8.90 14.56
CA GLU A 75 -3.35 -8.13 14.06
C GLU A 75 -2.94 -6.73 13.60
N TYR A 76 -1.89 -6.13 14.18
CA TYR A 76 -1.35 -4.85 13.70
C TYR A 76 -0.73 -4.95 12.30
N ILE A 77 -0.05 -6.07 12.00
CA ILE A 77 0.48 -6.33 10.64
C ILE A 77 -0.67 -6.52 9.66
N GLU A 78 -1.61 -7.41 9.98
CA GLU A 78 -2.75 -7.71 9.12
C GLU A 78 -3.61 -6.46 8.84
N TYR A 79 -3.79 -5.60 9.85
CA TYR A 79 -4.44 -4.30 9.70
C TYR A 79 -3.77 -3.45 8.61
N HIS A 80 -2.45 -3.27 8.68
CA HIS A 80 -1.71 -2.42 7.73
C HIS A 80 -1.57 -3.04 6.33
N LEU A 81 -1.62 -4.38 6.22
CA LEU A 81 -1.62 -5.08 4.93
C LEU A 81 -2.95 -5.00 4.18
N ASN A 82 -4.03 -4.55 4.82
CA ASN A 82 -5.34 -4.35 4.20
C ASN A 82 -5.78 -2.88 4.20
N PRO A 83 -5.12 -1.99 3.42
CA PRO A 83 -5.41 -0.56 3.44
C PRO A 83 -6.83 -0.20 2.99
N SER A 84 -7.49 -1.08 2.23
CA SER A 84 -8.90 -0.90 1.82
C SER A 84 -9.90 -1.05 2.96
N ALA A 85 -9.54 -1.76 4.04
CA ALA A 85 -10.39 -1.90 5.22
C ALA A 85 -10.16 -0.78 6.26
N ILE A 86 -9.15 0.07 6.05
CA ILE A 86 -8.82 1.17 6.96
C ILE A 86 -9.67 2.40 6.62
N ASP A 87 -10.44 2.87 7.61
CA ASP A 87 -11.09 4.19 7.53
C ASP A 87 -10.02 5.29 7.52
N ASP A 88 -10.03 6.05 6.44
CA ASP A 88 -9.10 7.14 6.19
C ASP A 88 -9.83 8.42 5.78
N THR A 89 -11.11 8.53 6.14
CA THR A 89 -12.01 9.63 5.73
C THR A 89 -11.42 11.01 6.02
N TYR A 90 -10.70 11.15 7.14
CA TYR A 90 -10.05 12.41 7.51
C TYR A 90 -8.94 12.84 6.54
N CYS A 91 -8.12 11.88 6.08
CA CYS A 91 -7.11 12.12 5.06
C CYS A 91 -7.77 12.29 3.69
N ASP A 92 -8.71 11.41 3.33
CA ASP A 92 -9.41 11.43 2.05
C ASP A 92 -10.13 12.78 1.82
N ASN A 93 -10.69 13.40 2.87
CA ASN A 93 -11.26 14.75 2.80
C ASN A 93 -10.22 15.84 2.49
N ARG A 94 -9.01 15.76 3.07
CA ARG A 94 -7.90 16.68 2.73
C ARG A 94 -7.40 16.45 1.32
N MET A 95 -7.46 15.21 0.84
CA MET A 95 -7.04 14.88 -0.51
C MET A 95 -7.94 15.51 -1.59
N ASN A 96 -9.11 16.06 -1.21
CA ASN A 96 -10.06 16.57 -2.20
C ASN A 96 -9.58 17.79 -2.98
N GLN A 97 -8.69 18.60 -2.39
CA GLN A 97 -8.14 19.79 -3.04
C GLN A 97 -7.14 19.46 -4.16
N TYR A 98 -6.51 18.28 -4.12
CA TYR A 98 -5.50 17.87 -5.10
C TYR A 98 -6.16 17.23 -6.32
N THR A 99 -6.64 18.09 -7.23
CA THR A 99 -7.41 17.70 -8.41
C THR A 99 -6.56 16.90 -9.40
N ALA A 100 -5.27 17.24 -9.58
CA ALA A 100 -4.38 16.60 -10.54
C ALA A 100 -4.30 15.07 -10.37
N LEU A 101 -4.34 14.59 -9.12
CA LEU A 101 -4.26 13.17 -8.78
C LEU A 101 -5.47 12.35 -9.29
N LYS A 102 -6.58 13.03 -9.60
CA LYS A 102 -7.84 12.41 -10.05
C LYS A 102 -7.96 12.39 -11.58
N LEU A 103 -7.11 13.13 -12.29
CA LEU A 103 -7.22 13.35 -13.73
C LEU A 103 -6.44 12.33 -14.56
N SER A 104 -6.90 12.07 -15.78
CA SER A 104 -6.08 11.43 -16.82
C SER A 104 -5.03 12.42 -17.36
N PRO A 105 -3.92 11.95 -17.97
CA PRO A 105 -2.91 12.86 -18.53
C PRO A 105 -3.48 13.89 -19.51
N LYS A 106 -4.43 13.47 -20.37
CA LYS A 106 -5.13 14.38 -21.28
C LYS A 106 -5.90 15.47 -20.54
N GLN A 107 -6.55 15.12 -19.43
CA GLN A 107 -7.26 16.09 -18.59
C GLN A 107 -6.31 17.01 -17.83
N VAL A 108 -5.16 16.50 -17.35
CA VAL A 108 -4.11 17.35 -16.75
C VAL A 108 -3.67 18.40 -17.76
N LYS A 109 -3.35 17.99 -18.99
CA LYS A 109 -2.95 18.89 -20.08
C LYS A 109 -3.98 19.98 -20.38
N SER A 110 -5.27 19.66 -20.33
CA SER A 110 -6.34 20.64 -20.58
C SER A 110 -6.65 21.54 -19.38
N SER A 111 -6.51 21.04 -18.15
CA SER A 111 -6.90 21.75 -16.92
C SER A 111 -5.77 22.59 -16.32
N TYR A 112 -4.52 22.32 -16.68
CA TYR A 112 -3.33 23.04 -16.22
C TYR A 112 -2.57 23.65 -17.43
N PRO A 113 -3.13 24.69 -18.07
CA PRO A 113 -2.53 25.31 -19.25
C PRO A 113 -1.27 26.12 -18.89
N GLY A 114 -0.16 25.91 -19.61
CA GLY A 114 1.09 26.66 -19.47
C GLY A 114 2.26 25.81 -18.99
N SER A 115 2.07 25.01 -17.94
CA SER A 115 3.01 23.97 -17.51
C SER A 115 2.33 22.98 -16.57
N SER A 116 2.78 21.73 -16.59
CA SER A 116 2.33 20.70 -15.64
C SER A 116 2.92 20.86 -14.23
N TYR A 117 3.66 21.94 -13.95
CA TYR A 117 4.29 22.20 -12.65
C TYR A 117 3.30 22.29 -11.49
N ASP A 118 2.14 22.89 -11.70
CA ASP A 118 1.10 22.96 -10.66
C ASP A 118 0.56 21.57 -10.33
N ALA A 119 0.33 20.75 -11.36
CA ALA A 119 -0.10 19.36 -11.19
C ALA A 119 0.96 18.51 -10.48
N VAL A 120 2.25 18.76 -10.75
CA VAL A 120 3.36 18.12 -10.03
C VAL A 120 3.43 18.58 -8.57
N SER A 121 3.28 19.87 -8.32
CA SER A 121 3.29 20.44 -6.96
C SER A 121 2.19 19.84 -6.10
N GLU A 122 0.97 19.70 -6.64
CA GLU A 122 -0.14 19.02 -5.97
C GLU A 122 0.20 17.57 -5.57
N VAL A 123 0.96 16.84 -6.40
CA VAL A 123 1.37 15.47 -6.11
C VAL A 123 2.37 15.41 -4.97
N LEU A 124 3.33 16.34 -4.93
CA LEU A 124 4.33 16.41 -3.86
C LEU A 124 3.69 16.81 -2.52
N GLU A 125 2.82 17.82 -2.54
CA GLU A 125 2.07 18.22 -1.35
C GLU A 125 1.17 17.09 -0.84
N ALA A 126 0.51 16.37 -1.75
CA ALA A 126 -0.32 15.22 -1.44
C ALA A 126 0.44 14.10 -0.72
N GLN A 127 1.72 13.86 -1.04
CA GLN A 127 2.55 12.87 -0.35
C GLN A 127 2.76 13.26 1.12
N ILE A 128 3.09 14.54 1.38
CA ILE A 128 3.28 15.06 2.75
C ILE A 128 1.97 14.97 3.55
N VAL A 129 0.85 15.36 2.94
CA VAL A 129 -0.48 15.27 3.58
C VAL A 129 -0.81 13.83 3.97
N ARG A 130 -0.55 12.86 3.07
CA ARG A 130 -0.80 11.45 3.37
C ARG A 130 0.13 10.91 4.45
N ALA A 131 1.42 11.20 4.39
CA ALA A 131 2.38 10.79 5.41
C ALA A 131 1.95 11.25 6.81
N ARG A 132 1.43 12.48 6.91
CA ARG A 132 0.97 13.07 8.17
C ARG A 132 -0.38 12.56 8.65
N TYR A 133 -1.36 12.45 7.76
CA TYR A 133 -2.77 12.33 8.14
C TYR A 133 -3.41 10.99 7.80
N SER A 134 -2.78 10.15 6.97
CA SER A 134 -3.35 8.87 6.60
C SER A 134 -3.19 7.83 7.71
N ASN A 135 -4.24 7.06 7.96
CA ASN A 135 -4.17 5.86 8.80
C ASN A 135 -3.51 4.67 8.09
N ARG A 136 -3.35 4.74 6.76
CA ARG A 136 -2.78 3.67 5.90
C ARG A 136 -1.25 3.76 5.86
N GLN A 137 -0.62 3.88 7.02
CA GLN A 137 0.79 4.26 7.16
C GLN A 137 1.76 3.33 6.39
N LEU A 138 1.56 2.01 6.44
CA LEU A 138 2.39 1.08 5.67
C LEU A 138 2.27 1.32 4.15
N LEU A 139 1.06 1.58 3.66
CA LEU A 139 0.86 1.90 2.25
C LEU A 139 1.66 3.15 1.88
N GLU A 140 1.57 4.21 2.68
CA GLU A 140 2.28 5.47 2.42
C GLU A 140 3.81 5.31 2.43
N MET A 141 4.36 4.55 3.38
CA MET A 141 5.80 4.23 3.42
C MET A 141 6.23 3.45 2.16
N MET A 142 5.41 2.49 1.72
CA MET A 142 5.70 1.72 0.50
C MET A 142 5.58 2.59 -0.76
N VAL A 143 4.66 3.55 -0.80
CA VAL A 143 4.59 4.51 -1.92
C VAL A 143 5.87 5.34 -2.00
N GLU A 144 6.36 5.86 -0.87
CA GLU A 144 7.62 6.62 -0.83
C GLU A 144 8.80 5.77 -1.29
N PHE A 145 8.97 4.58 -0.71
CA PHE A 145 10.04 3.64 -1.09
C PHE A 145 10.05 3.34 -2.59
N TRP A 146 8.89 3.04 -3.18
CA TRP A 146 8.82 2.74 -4.60
C TRP A 146 8.95 3.97 -5.49
N THR A 147 8.57 5.15 -5.02
CA THR A 147 8.77 6.42 -5.76
C THR A 147 10.25 6.80 -5.79
N ASP A 148 11.00 6.53 -4.73
CA ASP A 148 12.46 6.67 -4.71
C ASP A 148 13.14 5.65 -5.64
N HIS A 149 12.69 4.39 -5.59
CA HIS A 149 13.28 3.33 -6.41
C HIS A 149 12.97 3.46 -7.91
N PHE A 150 11.74 3.82 -8.25
CA PHE A 150 11.31 4.09 -9.62
C PHE A 150 11.22 5.59 -9.89
N ASN A 151 12.30 6.29 -9.58
CA ASN A 151 12.37 7.73 -9.67
C ASN A 151 12.13 8.25 -11.09
N VAL A 152 11.33 9.30 -11.21
CA VAL A 152 11.21 10.16 -12.39
C VAL A 152 11.41 11.59 -11.90
N TYR A 153 12.29 12.35 -12.55
CA TYR A 153 12.52 13.74 -12.18
C TYR A 153 11.25 14.58 -12.37
N ALA A 154 10.66 15.07 -11.28
CA ALA A 154 9.30 15.64 -11.30
C ALA A 154 9.15 16.90 -12.17
N TRP A 155 10.22 17.66 -12.39
CA TRP A 155 10.17 18.97 -13.07
C TRP A 155 10.56 18.94 -14.55
N GLY A 156 10.57 17.76 -15.16
CA GLY A 156 10.74 17.64 -16.60
C GLY A 156 9.47 18.02 -17.36
N GLU A 157 9.60 18.94 -18.32
CA GLU A 157 8.47 19.47 -19.09
C GLU A 157 7.80 18.38 -19.95
N GLN A 158 8.61 17.47 -20.53
CA GLN A 158 8.12 16.48 -21.49
C GLN A 158 7.22 15.38 -20.90
N TRP A 159 7.24 15.17 -19.58
CA TRP A 159 6.45 14.13 -18.92
C TRP A 159 5.56 14.64 -17.77
N GLY A 160 5.57 15.94 -17.47
CA GLY A 160 4.84 16.50 -16.33
C GLY A 160 3.34 16.16 -16.33
N GLU A 161 2.69 16.15 -17.49
CA GLU A 161 1.26 15.83 -17.63
C GLU A 161 0.94 14.36 -17.29
N THR A 162 1.93 13.48 -17.37
CA THR A 162 1.81 12.06 -17.04
C THR A 162 2.29 11.71 -15.63
N PHE A 163 3.00 12.62 -14.97
CA PHE A 163 3.60 12.41 -13.65
C PHE A 163 2.56 12.08 -12.55
N PRO A 164 1.41 12.78 -12.44
CA PRO A 164 0.38 12.40 -11.46
C PRO A 164 -0.13 10.95 -11.66
N ARG A 165 -0.26 10.51 -12.91
CA ARG A 165 -0.68 9.14 -13.23
C ARG A 165 0.39 8.11 -12.85
N HIS A 166 1.67 8.45 -13.02
CA HIS A 166 2.79 7.61 -12.60
C HIS A 166 2.76 7.37 -11.08
N ILE A 167 2.64 8.43 -10.27
CA ILE A 167 2.53 8.30 -8.80
C ILE A 167 1.25 7.57 -8.39
N TYR A 168 0.13 7.78 -9.08
CA TYR A 168 -1.10 7.00 -8.88
C TYR A 168 -0.87 5.50 -9.10
N ASN A 169 -0.14 5.11 -10.16
CA ASN A 169 0.16 3.71 -10.44
C ASN A 169 1.03 3.11 -9.32
N ILE A 170 2.10 3.80 -8.91
CA ILE A 170 2.94 3.35 -7.78
C ILE A 170 2.07 3.09 -6.55
N ARG A 171 1.26 4.08 -6.15
CA ARG A 171 0.37 3.95 -4.99
C ARG A 171 -0.60 2.77 -5.11
N LYS A 172 -1.26 2.63 -6.26
CA LYS A 172 -2.27 1.58 -6.48
C LYS A 172 -1.67 0.18 -6.36
N TYR A 173 -0.41 0.00 -6.77
CA TYR A 173 0.24 -1.29 -6.86
C TYR A 173 1.33 -1.53 -5.79
N ALA A 174 1.55 -0.59 -4.87
CA ALA A 174 2.66 -0.59 -3.90
C ALA A 174 2.72 -1.85 -3.01
N LEU A 175 1.58 -2.43 -2.64
CA LEU A 175 1.47 -3.64 -1.81
C LEU A 175 1.19 -4.92 -2.62
N THR A 176 1.26 -4.84 -3.95
CA THR A 176 1.11 -6.03 -4.82
C THR A 176 2.43 -6.75 -5.01
N ASN A 177 2.45 -7.82 -5.81
CA ASN A 177 3.72 -8.47 -6.16
C ASN A 177 4.56 -7.57 -7.08
N PHE A 178 5.88 -7.71 -6.97
CA PHE A 178 6.84 -6.90 -7.73
C PHE A 178 6.62 -6.93 -9.25
N PRO A 179 6.40 -8.07 -9.93
CA PRO A 179 6.15 -8.08 -11.37
C PRO A 179 4.94 -7.23 -11.79
N THR A 180 3.88 -7.24 -10.98
CA THR A 180 2.68 -6.42 -11.23
C THR A 180 3.01 -4.94 -11.10
N LEU A 181 3.68 -4.54 -10.01
CA LEU A 181 4.10 -3.16 -9.81
C LEU A 181 5.02 -2.68 -10.93
N LEU A 182 6.10 -3.43 -11.19
CA LEU A 182 7.10 -3.08 -12.20
C LEU A 182 6.46 -2.85 -13.57
N MET A 183 5.55 -3.74 -14.00
CA MET A 183 4.89 -3.62 -15.30
C MET A 183 4.04 -2.35 -15.40
N GLN A 184 3.37 -1.94 -14.32
CA GLN A 184 2.51 -0.76 -14.30
C GLN A 184 3.31 0.55 -14.25
N VAL A 185 4.50 0.51 -13.64
CA VAL A 185 5.43 1.64 -13.58
C VAL A 185 6.17 1.81 -14.90
N ALA A 186 6.74 0.73 -15.46
CA ALA A 186 7.51 0.75 -16.71
C ALA A 186 6.68 1.21 -17.92
N ARG A 187 5.35 0.99 -17.90
CA ARG A 187 4.42 1.43 -18.95
C ARG A 187 3.82 2.81 -18.70
N SER A 188 4.14 3.46 -17.59
CA SER A 188 3.64 4.80 -17.32
C SER A 188 4.25 5.81 -18.29
N GLY A 189 3.47 6.78 -18.76
CA GLY A 189 3.96 7.80 -19.69
C GLY A 189 5.16 8.58 -19.14
N ALA A 190 5.22 8.78 -17.83
CA ALA A 190 6.31 9.52 -17.22
C ALA A 190 7.63 8.75 -17.24
N MET A 191 7.58 7.44 -16.96
CA MET A 191 8.76 6.58 -17.03
C MET A 191 9.25 6.42 -18.47
N LEU A 192 8.33 6.24 -19.43
CA LEU A 192 8.69 6.15 -20.85
C LEU A 192 9.34 7.44 -21.35
N GLY A 193 8.78 8.60 -21.00
CA GLY A 193 9.37 9.88 -21.38
C GLY A 193 10.68 10.18 -20.66
N TYR A 194 10.91 9.64 -19.47
CA TYR A 194 12.15 9.85 -18.71
C TYR A 194 13.33 9.01 -19.23
N LEU A 195 13.04 7.86 -19.83
CA LEU A 195 14.04 6.93 -20.35
C LEU A 195 14.38 7.14 -21.83
N ASP A 196 13.62 7.98 -22.54
CA ASP A 196 13.87 8.40 -23.92
C ASP A 196 14.91 9.53 -23.97
#